data_AF-A0A3M2Y7I8-F1
#
_entry.id   AF-A0A3M2Y7I8-F1
#
_cell.length_a   1.000
_cell.length_b   1.000
_cell.length_c   1.000
_cell.angle_alpha   90.00
_cell.angle_beta   90.00
_cell.angle_gamma   90.00
#
_symmetry.space_group_name_H-M   'P 1'
#
loop_
_entity.id
_entity.type
_entity.pdbx_description
1 polymer ?
#
loop_
_entity_poly.entity_id
_entity_poly.type
_entity_poly.pdbx_seq_one_letter_code
_entity_poly.pdbx_strand_id
1 'polypeptide(L)' 'SVPASRYRLRKAPGPEALSTLEAIVHTLQTLEAPNAFEALLKPFDALIDGQIQAMGNDTYQRNHGNQR' A
#
# COMPACT_ATOMS: atom_id res chain seq x y z
N SER A 1 15.46 5.94 -1.42
CA SER A 1 14.78 5.72 -0.12
C SER A 1 13.65 4.73 -0.34
N VAL A 2 13.20 4.09 0.73
CA VAL A 2 11.98 3.27 0.70
C VAL A 2 10.79 4.23 0.49
N PRO A 3 9.83 3.91 -0.38
CA PRO A 3 8.62 4.72 -0.53
C PRO A 3 7.64 4.48 0.62
N ALA A 4 6.82 5.48 0.95
CA ALA A 4 5.70 5.30 1.85
C ALA A 4 4.74 4.22 1.32
N SER A 5 4.18 3.45 2.24
CA SER A 5 3.28 2.36 1.89
C SER A 5 1.93 2.86 1.36
N ARG A 6 1.43 2.13 0.37
CA ARG A 6 0.11 2.25 -0.26
C ARG A 6 -1.00 1.65 0.59
N TYR A 7 -0.67 0.79 1.56
CA TYR A 7 -1.67 0.03 2.32
C TYR A 7 -2.38 0.86 3.40
N ARG A 8 -3.35 1.66 2.97
CA ARG A 8 -4.09 2.64 3.80
C ARG A 8 -4.97 2.05 4.91
N LEU A 9 -5.27 0.76 4.87
CA LEU A 9 -6.23 0.12 5.79
C LEU A 9 -5.59 -0.54 7.01
N ARG A 10 -4.27 -0.69 7.05
CA ARG A 10 -3.61 -1.25 8.22
C ARG A 10 -3.26 -0.17 9.24
N LYS A 11 -3.27 -0.54 10.52
CA LYS A 11 -2.63 0.24 11.57
C LYS A 11 -1.14 -0.08 11.60
N ALA A 12 -0.37 0.52 10.69
CA ALA A 12 1.08 0.39 10.67
C ALA A 12 1.71 1.31 11.72
N PRO A 13 2.86 0.93 12.32
CA PRO A 13 3.58 1.78 13.25
C PRO A 13 4.18 3.04 12.61
N GLY A 14 4.23 3.11 11.26
CA GLY A 14 4.64 4.29 10.51
C GLY A 14 4.46 4.11 8.99
N PRO A 15 4.57 5.18 8.19
CA PRO A 15 4.32 5.16 6.74
C PRO A 15 5.31 4.25 5.97
N GLU A 16 6.52 4.07 6.49
CA GLU A 16 7.58 3.25 5.89
C GLU A 16 7.41 1.73 6.10
N ALA A 17 6.42 1.31 6.88
CA ALA A 17 6.27 -0.08 7.31
C ALA A 17 5.69 -0.99 6.20
N LEU A 18 6.33 -1.10 5.03
CA LEU A 18 5.85 -1.80 3.83
C LEU A 18 5.19 -3.17 4.12
N SER A 19 4.14 -3.47 3.34
CA SER A 19 3.58 -4.83 3.30
C SER A 19 4.59 -5.77 2.64
N THR A 20 4.43 -7.08 2.84
CA THR A 20 5.31 -8.08 2.22
C THR A 20 5.38 -7.91 0.69
N LEU A 21 4.24 -7.63 0.03
CA LEU A 21 4.21 -7.41 -1.42
C LEU A 21 4.99 -6.15 -1.82
N GLU A 22 4.79 -5.04 -1.12
CA GLU A 22 5.53 -3.80 -1.41
C GLU A 22 7.02 -3.94 -1.16
N ALA A 23 7.42 -4.66 -0.10
CA ALA A 23 8.83 -4.94 0.20
C ALA A 23 9.47 -5.79 -0.90
N ILE A 24 8.75 -6.80 -1.42
CA ILE A 24 9.20 -7.62 -2.54
C ILE A 24 9.34 -6.76 -3.81
N VAL A 25 8.34 -5.96 -4.15
CA VAL A 25 8.40 -5.07 -5.34
C VAL A 25 9.57 -4.09 -5.21
N HIS A 26 9.75 -3.46 -4.05
CA HIS A 26 10.88 -2.56 -3.81
C HIS A 26 12.24 -3.28 -3.95
N THR A 27 12.33 -4.51 -3.46
CA THR A 27 13.54 -5.33 -3.56
C THR A 27 13.84 -5.66 -5.03
N LEU A 28 12.85 -6.12 -5.80
CA LEU A 28 13.01 -6.43 -7.23
C LEU A 28 13.38 -5.19 -8.03
N GLN A 29 12.74 -4.04 -7.77
CA GLN A 29 13.08 -2.77 -8.43
C GLN A 29 14.55 -2.37 -8.23
N THR A 30 15.11 -2.72 -7.08
CA THR A 30 16.49 -2.39 -6.71
C THR A 30 17.49 -3.35 -7.34
N LEU A 31 17.16 -4.65 -7.38
CA LEU A 31 18.08 -5.71 -7.79
C LEU A 31 18.05 -6.01 -9.30
N GLU A 32 16.91 -5.83 -9.95
CA GLU A 32 16.66 -6.35 -11.31
C GLU A 32 16.52 -5.23 -12.35
N ALA A 33 17.11 -4.05 -12.11
CA ALA A 33 17.10 -2.95 -13.07
C ALA A 33 17.71 -3.39 -14.42
N PRO A 34 17.13 -2.99 -15.56
CA PRO A 34 16.09 -1.98 -15.74
C PRO A 34 14.64 -2.52 -15.72
N ASN A 35 14.40 -3.76 -15.28
CA ASN A 35 13.05 -4.32 -15.26
C ASN A 35 12.17 -3.59 -14.24
N ALA A 36 10.90 -3.39 -14.60
CA ALA A 36 9.90 -2.70 -13.79
C ALA A 36 8.90 -3.69 -13.20
N PHE A 37 8.62 -3.58 -11.91
CA PHE A 37 7.76 -4.53 -11.17
C PHE A 37 6.52 -3.86 -10.56
N GLU A 38 6.31 -2.56 -10.77
CA GLU A 38 5.18 -1.79 -10.23
C GLU A 38 3.82 -2.34 -10.68
N ALA A 39 3.75 -3.04 -11.81
CA ALA A 39 2.52 -3.67 -12.29
C ALA A 39 1.96 -4.71 -11.30
N LEU A 40 2.81 -5.32 -10.47
CA LEU A 40 2.40 -6.26 -9.42
C LEU A 40 1.60 -5.58 -8.31
N LEU A 41 1.68 -4.25 -8.17
CA LEU A 41 0.92 -3.49 -7.18
C LEU A 41 -0.50 -3.15 -7.65
N LYS A 42 -0.83 -3.28 -8.95
CA LYS A 42 -2.17 -2.93 -9.46
C LYS A 42 -3.32 -3.70 -8.80
N PRO A 43 -3.24 -5.05 -8.65
CA PRO A 43 -4.29 -5.78 -7.95
C PRO A 43 -4.38 -5.41 -6.46
N PHE A 44 -3.26 -5.00 -5.86
CA PHE A 44 -3.22 -4.57 -4.47
C PHE A 44 -3.91 -3.22 -4.26
N ASP A 45 -3.67 -2.26 -5.15
CA ASP A 45 -4.38 -0.97 -5.14
C ASP A 45 -5.90 -1.18 -5.31
N ALA A 46 -6.31 -2.04 -6.26
CA ALA A 46 -7.71 -2.39 -6.47
C ALA A 46 -8.36 -3.09 -5.26
N LEU A 47 -7.62 -3.98 -4.56
CA LEU A 47 -8.08 -4.60 -3.32
C LEU A 47 -8.36 -3.55 -2.24
N ILE A 48 -7.43 -2.62 -2.04
CA ILE A 48 -7.55 -1.56 -1.02
C ILE A 48 -8.75 -0.67 -1.34
N ASP A 49 -8.90 -0.25 -2.59
CA ASP A 49 -10.02 0.58 -3.01
C ASP A 49 -11.37 -0.14 -2.84
N GLY A 50 -11.44 -1.43 -3.20
CA GLY A 50 -12.64 -2.25 -3.00
C GLY A 50 -13.01 -2.40 -1.51
N GLN A 51 -12.01 -2.55 -0.63
CA GLN A 51 -12.22 -2.62 0.81
C GLN A 51 -12.69 -1.28 1.39
N ILE A 52 -12.11 -0.16 0.95
CA ILE A 52 -12.56 1.19 1.36
C ILE A 52 -14.01 1.43 0.90
N GLN A 53 -14.33 1.06 -0.33
CA GLN A 53 -15.69 1.19 -0.87
C GLN A 53 -16.69 0.35 -0.07
N ALA A 54 -16.36 -0.91 0.23
CA ALA A 54 -17.21 -1.80 1.02
C ALA A 54 -17.39 -1.32 2.47
N MET A 55 -16.38 -0.66 3.04
CA MET A 55 -16.43 -0.08 4.39
C MET A 55 -17.35 1.15 4.47
N GLY A 56 -17.45 1.91 3.38
CA GLY A 56 -18.12 3.20 3.33
C GLY A 56 -17.26 4.35 3.86
N ASN A 57 -17.43 5.54 3.25
CA ASN A 57 -16.55 6.69 3.50
C ASN A 57 -16.55 7.13 4.97
N ASP A 58 -17.72 7.22 5.62
CA ASP A 58 -17.80 7.70 7.00
C ASP A 58 -17.04 6.79 7.97
N THR A 59 -17.13 5.48 7.77
CA THR A 59 -16.40 4.48 8.57
C THR A 59 -14.91 4.53 8.26
N TYR A 60 -14.53 4.68 6.99
CA TYR A 60 -13.13 4.86 6.61
C TYR A 60 -12.51 6.09 7.27
N GLN A 61 -13.17 7.26 7.20
CA GLN A 61 -12.66 8.49 7.81
C GLN A 61 -12.57 8.39 9.33
N ARG A 62 -13.58 7.83 9.99
CA ARG A 62 -13.59 7.63 11.45
C ARG A 62 -12.42 6.76 11.91
N ASN A 63 -12.08 5.73 11.15
CA ASN A 63 -11.08 4.73 11.54
C ASN A 63 -9.65 5.08 11.07
N HIS A 64 -9.51 5.78 9.95
CA HIS A 64 -8.24 5.97 9.24
C HIS A 64 -7.91 7.43 8.86
N GLY A 65 -8.82 8.38 9.05
CA GLY A 65 -8.64 9.79 8.60
C GLY A 65 -7.47 10.53 9.27
N ASN A 66 -7.03 10.08 10.44
CA ASN A 66 -5.90 10.65 11.18
C ASN A 66 -4.54 9.98 10.85
N GLN A 67 -4.49 8.97 9.99
CA GLN A 67 -3.26 8.21 9.68
C GLN A 67 -2.46 8.79 8.49
N ARG A 68 -2.52 10.11 8.25
CA ARG A 68 -1.75 10.77 7.18
C ARG A 68 -0.33 11.08 7.61
#